data_AF-A0A1F9JVD3-F1
#
_entry.id   AF-A0A1F9JVD3-F1
#
_cell.length_a   1.000
_cell.length_b   1.000
_cell.length_c   1.000
_cell.angle_alpha   90.00
_cell.angle_beta   90.00
_cell.angle_gamma   90.00
#
_symmetry.space_group_name_H-M   'P 1'
#
loop_
_entity.id
_entity.type
_entity.pdbx_description
1 polymer ?
#
loop_
_entity_poly.entity_id
_entity_poly.type
_entity_poly.pdbx_seq_one_letter_code
_entity_poly.pdbx_strand_id
1 'polypeptide(L)'
;MAGGRWNPQGEYGVLYTALNEETAVAELERLAERQGLTSDDLAPRDLVSIEVSLSKILDLTDNKIMQQIGIRENEIVGNDPALCLEISRLAHRAGFEAILAPSATKKGSILVVFPDRLRPTSRLEATRTMKIL
;
A
#
# COMPACT_ATOMS: atom_id res chain seq x y z
N MET A 1 16.42 2.38 2.18
CA MET A 1 14.96 2.50 2.38
C MET A 1 14.47 1.27 3.13
N ALA A 2 13.56 1.43 4.10
CA ALA A 2 12.98 0.31 4.83
C ALA A 2 12.09 -0.55 3.91
N GLY A 3 12.08 -1.87 4.11
CA GLY A 3 11.23 -2.79 3.35
C GLY A 3 9.84 -2.94 3.97
N GLY A 4 8.89 -3.39 3.18
CA GLY A 4 7.51 -3.66 3.58
C GLY A 4 6.91 -4.81 2.79
N ARG A 5 5.59 -5.01 2.88
CA ARG A 5 4.89 -6.08 2.14
C ARG A 5 4.99 -5.91 0.63
N TRP A 6 4.96 -4.66 0.17
CA TRP A 6 4.91 -4.29 -1.24
C TRP A 6 6.15 -3.52 -1.70
N ASN A 7 7.24 -3.51 -0.93
CA ASN A 7 8.49 -2.93 -1.38
C ASN A 7 9.69 -3.68 -0.78
N PRO A 8 10.57 -4.23 -1.63
CA PRO A 8 11.79 -4.85 -1.16
C PRO A 8 12.76 -3.82 -0.59
N GLN A 9 13.45 -4.21 0.49
CA GLN A 9 14.40 -3.34 1.16
C GLN A 9 15.57 -3.01 0.22
N GLY A 10 15.83 -1.71 0.03
CA GLY A 10 16.99 -1.24 -0.74
C GLY A 10 16.83 -1.20 -2.26
N GLU A 11 15.71 -1.66 -2.82
CA GLU A 11 15.49 -1.63 -4.28
C GLU A 11 14.78 -0.35 -4.74
N TYR A 12 13.63 0.00 -4.15
CA TYR A 12 12.87 1.23 -4.43
C TYR A 12 11.96 1.62 -3.27
N GLY A 13 11.50 2.87 -3.30
CA GLY A 13 10.58 3.43 -2.32
C GLY A 13 9.13 3.31 -2.78
N VAL A 14 8.22 3.23 -1.82
CA VAL A 14 6.78 3.30 -2.06
C VAL A 14 6.12 4.23 -1.04
N LEU A 15 5.01 4.82 -1.43
CA LEU A 15 4.08 5.48 -0.52
C LEU A 15 2.92 4.52 -0.25
N TYR A 16 2.79 4.08 1.01
CA TYR A 16 1.62 3.32 1.45
C TYR A 16 0.49 4.29 1.81
N THR A 17 -0.67 4.09 1.20
CA THR A 17 -1.91 4.79 1.56
C THR A 17 -3.06 3.80 1.67
N ALA A 18 -4.22 4.28 2.12
CA ALA A 18 -5.45 3.52 2.15
C ALA A 18 -6.59 4.31 1.51
N LEU A 19 -7.62 3.60 1.02
CA LEU A 19 -8.79 4.25 0.41
C LEU A 19 -9.77 4.88 1.42
N ASN A 20 -9.59 4.61 2.71
CA ASN A 20 -10.36 5.24 3.78
C ASN A 20 -9.54 5.33 5.08
N GLU A 21 -10.02 6.19 5.98
CA GLU A 21 -9.41 6.46 7.28
C GLU A 21 -9.33 5.21 8.17
N GLU A 22 -10.41 4.42 8.26
CA GLU A 22 -10.44 3.20 9.09
C GLU A 22 -9.32 2.22 8.70
N THR A 23 -9.10 2.03 7.40
CA THR A 23 -8.05 1.15 6.88
C THR A 23 -6.65 1.70 7.18
N ALA A 24 -6.46 3.02 7.05
CA ALA A 24 -5.18 3.67 7.37
C ALA A 24 -4.82 3.50 8.84
N VAL A 25 -5.78 3.71 9.74
CA VAL A 25 -5.60 3.52 11.19
C VAL A 25 -5.32 2.05 11.51
N ALA A 26 -6.08 1.12 10.94
CA ALA A 26 -5.85 -0.31 11.17
C ALA A 26 -4.46 -0.78 10.70
N GLU A 27 -3.93 -0.23 9.60
CA GLU A 27 -2.57 -0.54 9.13
C GLU A 27 -1.49 0.08 10.04
N LEU A 28 -1.75 1.24 10.66
CA LEU A 28 -0.88 1.83 11.67
C LEU A 28 -0.84 0.96 12.94
N GLU A 29 -2.00 0.51 13.42
CA GLU A 29 -2.10 -0.42 14.56
C GLU A 29 -1.35 -1.72 14.27
N ARG A 30 -1.58 -2.32 13.10
CA ARG A 30 -0.87 -3.53 12.67
C ARG A 30 0.65 -3.33 12.55
N LEU A 31 1.08 -2.14 12.12
CA LEU A 31 2.51 -1.80 12.07
C LEU A 31 3.12 -1.77 13.47
N ALA A 32 2.42 -1.17 14.45
CA ALA A 32 2.84 -1.13 15.84
C ALA A 32 2.91 -2.55 16.44
N GLU A 33 1.84 -3.34 16.28
CA GLU A 33 1.77 -4.72 16.79
C GLU A 33 2.93 -5.58 16.27
N ARG A 34 3.28 -5.45 14.98
CA ARG A 34 4.42 -6.17 14.39
C ARG A 34 5.78 -5.77 14.96
N GLN A 35 5.86 -4.62 15.59
CA GLN A 35 7.06 -4.14 16.29
C GLN A 35 7.00 -4.42 17.80
N GLY A 36 5.94 -5.06 18.29
CA GLY A 36 5.71 -5.26 19.72
C GLY A 36 5.33 -3.97 20.45
N LEU A 37 4.75 -3.01 19.73
CA LEU A 37 4.36 -1.69 20.21
C LEU A 37 2.84 -1.49 20.13
N THR A 38 2.35 -0.43 20.77
CA THR A 38 1.00 0.11 20.58
C THR A 38 1.03 1.26 19.58
N SER A 39 -0.13 1.68 19.06
CA SER A 39 -0.21 2.85 18.19
C SER A 39 0.29 4.12 18.90
N ASP A 40 0.01 4.27 20.19
CA ASP A 40 0.44 5.42 21.00
C ASP A 40 1.97 5.54 21.09
N ASP A 41 2.69 4.41 21.09
CA ASP A 41 4.16 4.40 21.06
C ASP A 41 4.72 4.96 19.74
N LEU A 42 3.90 5.04 18.69
CA LEU A 42 4.26 5.63 17.40
C LEU A 42 3.94 7.13 17.30
N ALA A 43 3.36 7.75 18.34
CA ALA A 43 3.02 9.17 18.36
C ALA A 43 4.26 10.09 18.29
N PRO A 44 4.13 11.33 17.77
CA PRO A 44 2.92 11.89 17.17
C PRO A 44 2.69 11.41 15.72
N ARG A 45 1.41 11.31 15.31
CA ARG A 45 1.03 10.94 13.93
C ARG A 45 -0.09 11.82 13.39
N ASP A 46 0.09 12.22 12.13
CA ASP A 46 -0.93 12.86 11.32
C ASP A 46 -1.54 11.88 10.31
N LEU A 47 -2.85 11.92 10.18
CA LEU A 47 -3.59 11.34 9.06
C LEU A 47 -3.70 12.38 7.94
N VAL A 48 -3.16 12.04 6.77
CA VAL A 48 -3.16 12.90 5.59
C VAL A 48 -4.08 12.33 4.53
N SER A 49 -5.09 13.10 4.12
CA SER A 49 -5.90 12.79 2.95
C SER A 49 -5.19 13.26 1.69
N ILE A 50 -5.11 12.39 0.69
CA ILE A 50 -4.44 12.67 -0.58
C ILE A 50 -5.43 12.41 -1.70
N GLU A 51 -5.61 13.37 -2.60
CA GLU A 51 -6.27 13.16 -3.87
C GLU A 51 -5.28 12.57 -4.87
N VAL A 52 -5.66 11.45 -5.49
CA VAL A 52 -4.78 10.64 -6.32
C VAL A 52 -5.38 10.50 -7.72
N SER A 53 -4.61 10.87 -8.74
CA SER A 53 -4.93 10.63 -10.15
C SER A 53 -3.77 9.89 -10.79
N LEU A 54 -4.00 8.63 -11.17
CA LEU A 54 -3.01 7.74 -11.78
C LEU A 54 -3.62 7.11 -13.03
N SER A 55 -2.78 6.69 -13.96
CA SER A 55 -3.19 6.17 -15.27
C SER A 55 -2.87 4.69 -15.48
N LYS A 56 -1.97 4.11 -14.68
CA LYS A 56 -1.63 2.68 -14.77
C LYS A 56 -1.48 2.07 -13.38
N ILE A 57 -2.55 1.42 -12.92
CA ILE A 57 -2.65 0.77 -11.61
C ILE A 57 -2.81 -0.73 -11.82
N LEU A 58 -2.07 -1.54 -11.06
CA LEU A 58 -2.34 -2.97 -10.96
C LEU A 58 -3.41 -3.17 -9.89
N ASP A 59 -4.64 -3.48 -10.32
CA ASP A 59 -5.78 -3.66 -9.42
C ASP A 59 -5.93 -5.12 -9.01
N LEU A 60 -5.48 -5.44 -7.79
CA LEU A 60 -5.60 -6.75 -7.17
C LEU A 60 -6.84 -6.86 -6.27
N THR A 61 -7.73 -5.88 -6.30
CA THR A 61 -9.07 -5.98 -5.71
C THR A 61 -10.07 -6.55 -6.71
N ASP A 62 -9.75 -6.52 -8.01
CA ASP A 62 -10.52 -7.20 -9.04
C ASP A 62 -10.19 -8.71 -9.08
N ASN A 63 -11.17 -9.52 -8.68
CA ASN A 63 -11.09 -10.98 -8.73
C ASN A 63 -10.75 -11.53 -10.13
N LYS A 64 -11.14 -10.86 -11.21
CA LYS A 64 -10.80 -11.31 -12.57
C LYS A 64 -9.31 -11.14 -12.86
N ILE A 65 -8.71 -10.03 -12.43
CA ILE A 65 -7.27 -9.79 -12.56
C ILE A 65 -6.51 -10.82 -11.73
N MET A 66 -6.93 -11.05 -10.49
CA MET A 66 -6.32 -12.07 -9.63
C MET A 66 -6.37 -13.47 -10.25
N GLN A 67 -7.51 -13.87 -10.82
CA GLN A 67 -7.65 -15.15 -11.53
C GLN A 67 -6.76 -15.24 -12.77
N GLN A 68 -6.65 -14.16 -13.55
CA GLN A 68 -5.80 -14.12 -14.75
C GLN A 68 -4.31 -14.32 -14.42
N ILE A 69 -3.85 -13.83 -13.28
CA ILE A 69 -2.46 -13.99 -12.83
C ILE A 69 -2.27 -15.15 -11.84
N GLY A 70 -3.31 -15.93 -11.59
CA GLY A 70 -3.25 -17.17 -10.81
C GLY A 70 -3.06 -16.98 -9.30
N ILE A 71 -3.51 -15.85 -8.74
CA ILE A 71 -3.40 -15.55 -7.31
C ILE A 71 -4.78 -15.53 -6.63
N ARG A 72 -4.78 -15.75 -5.31
CA ARG A 72 -5.97 -15.60 -4.46
C ARG A 72 -5.73 -14.54 -3.39
N GLU A 73 -6.81 -13.95 -2.90
CA GLU A 73 -6.76 -12.90 -1.88
C GLU A 73 -6.00 -13.33 -0.60
N ASN A 74 -6.17 -14.59 -0.16
CA ASN A 74 -5.48 -15.12 1.03
C ASN A 74 -3.95 -15.16 0.88
N GLU A 75 -3.43 -15.23 -0.35
CA GLU A 75 -2.00 -15.17 -0.66
C GLU A 75 -1.46 -13.74 -0.63
N ILE A 76 -2.36 -12.74 -0.70
CA ILE A 76 -2.05 -11.31 -0.61
C ILE A 76 -2.10 -10.80 0.83
N VAL A 77 -3.17 -11.16 1.56
CA VAL A 77 -3.37 -10.71 2.95
C VAL A 77 -2.65 -11.58 3.98
N GLY A 78 -2.14 -12.75 3.57
CA GLY A 78 -1.44 -13.71 4.44
C GLY A 78 -0.12 -13.18 5.03
N ASN A 79 0.44 -13.88 6.00
CA ASN A 79 1.63 -13.41 6.74
C ASN A 79 2.92 -13.34 5.90
N ASP A 80 3.06 -14.23 4.92
CA ASP A 80 4.24 -14.27 4.04
C ASP A 80 4.16 -13.15 2.97
N PRO A 81 5.12 -12.21 2.93
CA PRO A 81 5.13 -11.16 1.93
C PRO A 81 5.81 -11.56 0.60
N ALA A 82 6.38 -12.77 0.46
CA ALA A 82 7.20 -13.16 -0.69
C ALA A 82 6.49 -12.93 -2.03
N LEU A 83 5.24 -13.36 -2.16
CA LEU A 83 4.44 -13.15 -3.37
C LEU A 83 4.18 -11.65 -3.63
N CYS A 84 3.83 -10.89 -2.59
CA CYS A 84 3.60 -9.44 -2.71
C CYS A 84 4.86 -8.70 -3.18
N LEU A 85 6.03 -9.11 -2.69
CA LEU A 85 7.32 -8.58 -3.11
C LEU A 85 7.63 -8.91 -4.58
N GLU A 86 7.37 -10.14 -5.02
CA GLU A 86 7.55 -10.54 -6.41
C GLU A 86 6.63 -9.76 -7.35
N ILE A 87 5.34 -9.68 -7.03
CA ILE A 87 4.36 -8.89 -7.78
C ILE A 87 4.79 -7.43 -7.82
N SER A 88 5.24 -6.86 -6.70
CA SER A 88 5.72 -5.49 -6.64
C SER A 88 6.88 -5.23 -7.60
N ARG A 89 7.88 -6.12 -7.63
CA ARG A 89 9.02 -6.00 -8.55
C ARG A 89 8.59 -6.09 -10.00
N LEU A 90 7.63 -6.95 -10.32
CA LEU A 90 7.11 -7.10 -11.68
C LEU A 90 6.30 -5.86 -12.10
N ALA A 91 5.41 -5.37 -11.22
CA ALA A 91 4.61 -4.18 -11.47
C ALA A 91 5.51 -2.94 -11.66
N HIS A 92 6.49 -2.74 -10.78
CA HIS A 92 7.46 -1.65 -10.89
C HIS A 92 8.25 -1.69 -12.20
N ARG A 93 8.79 -2.86 -12.57
CA ARG A 93 9.51 -3.05 -13.84
C ARG A 93 8.62 -2.85 -15.07
N ALA A 94 7.36 -3.24 -14.99
CA ALA A 94 6.37 -3.04 -16.05
C ALA A 94 5.86 -1.58 -16.13
N GLY A 95 6.35 -0.68 -15.27
CA GLY A 95 5.98 0.74 -15.28
C GLY A 95 4.56 1.02 -14.80
N PHE A 96 4.03 0.19 -13.91
CA PHE A 96 2.84 0.56 -13.13
C PHE A 96 3.20 1.67 -12.14
N GLU A 97 2.23 2.54 -11.88
CA GLU A 97 2.37 3.69 -10.97
C GLU A 97 1.95 3.33 -9.55
N ALA A 98 1.08 2.34 -9.41
CA ALA A 98 0.65 1.84 -8.12
C ALA A 98 0.12 0.40 -8.20
N ILE A 99 0.01 -0.22 -7.03
CA ILE A 99 -0.74 -1.45 -6.79
C ILE A 99 -1.91 -1.10 -5.87
N LEU A 100 -3.13 -1.38 -6.31
CA LEU A 100 -4.32 -1.37 -5.45
C LEU A 100 -4.53 -2.81 -4.96
N ALA A 101 -4.56 -3.03 -3.65
CA ALA A 101 -4.64 -4.37 -3.08
C ALA A 101 -5.53 -4.42 -1.83
N PRO A 102 -6.12 -5.58 -1.52
CA PRO A 102 -6.74 -5.84 -0.23
C PRO A 102 -5.76 -5.58 0.92
N SER A 103 -6.25 -4.95 1.99
CA SER A 103 -5.45 -4.70 3.19
C SER A 103 -5.12 -5.99 3.93
N ALA A 104 -3.90 -6.09 4.48
CA ALA A 104 -3.53 -7.24 5.31
C ALA A 104 -4.28 -7.27 6.65
N THR A 105 -4.87 -6.14 7.05
CA THR A 105 -5.78 -6.06 8.22
C THR A 105 -7.15 -6.67 7.93
N LYS A 106 -7.43 -7.04 6.67
CA LYS A 106 -8.75 -7.45 6.16
C LYS A 106 -9.83 -6.36 6.27
N LYS A 107 -9.43 -5.12 6.54
CA LYS A 107 -10.29 -3.93 6.51
C LYS A 107 -9.93 -3.11 5.29
N GLY A 108 -10.82 -3.04 4.31
CA GLY A 108 -10.67 -2.22 3.11
C GLY A 108 -9.46 -2.55 2.24
N SER A 109 -8.99 -1.55 1.50
CA SER A 109 -7.94 -1.67 0.50
C SER A 109 -6.87 -0.60 0.69
N ILE A 110 -5.64 -0.96 0.33
CA ILE A 110 -4.48 -0.08 0.32
C ILE A 110 -4.08 0.25 -1.12
N LEU A 111 -3.55 1.45 -1.31
CA LEU A 111 -2.90 1.85 -2.54
C LEU A 111 -1.42 2.05 -2.26
N VAL A 112 -0.58 1.25 -2.93
CA VAL A 112 0.87 1.34 -2.83
C VAL A 112 1.37 2.05 -4.06
N VAL A 113 1.75 3.32 -3.92
CA VAL A 113 2.20 4.16 -5.02
C VAL A 113 3.72 4.04 -5.18
N PHE A 114 4.19 3.96 -6.41
CA PHE A 114 5.60 4.02 -6.81
C PHE A 114 5.92 5.45 -7.25
N PRO A 115 6.47 6.33 -6.38
CA PRO A 115 6.65 7.74 -6.71
C PRO A 115 7.61 7.96 -7.90
N ASP A 116 8.57 7.05 -8.08
CA ASP A 116 9.53 7.05 -9.19
C ASP A 116 8.95 6.54 -10.52
N ARG A 117 7.69 6.06 -10.52
CA ARG A 117 6.98 5.60 -11.73
C ARG A 117 5.81 6.48 -12.13
N LEU A 118 5.55 7.57 -11.40
CA LEU A 118 4.50 8.51 -11.76
C LEU A 118 4.73 9.06 -13.16
N ARG A 119 3.66 9.07 -13.95
CA ARG A 119 3.67 9.71 -15.27
C ARG A 119 3.55 11.23 -15.14
N PRO A 120 3.95 12.00 -16.16
CA PRO A 120 3.84 13.46 -16.14
C PRO A 120 2.42 13.99 -15.90
N THR A 121 1.40 13.21 -16.25
CA THR A 121 -0.03 13.56 -16.08
C THR A 121 -0.61 13.10 -14.74
N SER A 122 0.16 12.35 -13.95
CA SER A 122 -0.30 11.78 -12.68
C SER A 122 -0.11 12.78 -11.55
N ARG A 123 -0.99 12.73 -10.56
CA ARG A 123 -1.04 13.69 -9.45
C ARG A 123 -1.26 12.98 -8.12
N LEU A 124 -0.52 13.44 -7.11
CA LEU A 124 -0.72 13.17 -5.69
C LEU A 124 -0.79 14.53 -4.99
N GLU A 125 -1.94 14.89 -4.45
CA GLU A 125 -2.15 16.19 -3.82
C GLU A 125 -2.70 16.01 -2.41
N ALA A 126 -1.96 16.47 -1.39
CA ALA A 126 -2.44 16.44 -0.02
C ALA A 126 -3.56 17.49 0.14
N THR A 127 -4.74 17.06 0.57
CA THR A 127 -5.93 17.91 0.65
C THR A 127 -6.33 18.23 2.10
N ARG A 128 -6.01 17.35 3.04
CA ARG A 128 -6.33 17.51 4.46
C ARG A 128 -5.31 16.84 5.35
N THR A 129 -5.06 17.41 6.52
CA THR A 129 -4.24 16.80 7.58
C THR A 129 -5.01 16.86 8.89
N MET A 130 -5.01 15.77 9.64
CA MET A 130 -5.63 15.63 10.96
C MET A 130 -4.68 14.93 11.92
N LYS A 131 -4.54 15.44 13.15
CA LYS A 131 -3.80 14.71 14.19
C LYS A 131 -4.60 13.50 14.63
N ILE A 132 -3.98 12.34 14.70
CA ILE A 132 -4.62 11.11 15.16
C ILE A 132 -3.96 10.51 16.40
N LEU A 133 -2.69 10.86 16.69
CA LEU A 133 -1.94 10.45 17.89
C LEU A 133 -0.95 11.55 18.29
#